data_AF-A0A957GLJ3-F1
#
_entry.id   AF-A0A957GLJ3-F1
#
_cell.length_a   1.000
_cell.length_b   1.000
_cell.length_c   1.000
_cell.angle_alpha   90.00
_cell.angle_beta   90.00
_cell.angle_gamma   90.00
#
_symmetry.space_group_name_H-M   'P 1'
#
loop_
_entity.id
_entity.type
_entity.pdbx_description
1 polymer ?
#
loop_
_entity_poly.entity_id
_entity_poly.type
_entity_poly.pdbx_seq_one_letter_code
_entity_poly.pdbx_strand_id
1 'polypeptide(L)'
;MKKLLLLLIMISLAACGGTAQSGNGSGNGSGNGGGGGNGGGERQAAAGETALHVDGAFVTGFTADSLANVNQHTFQDSEQGSTQQGWLLSDVLTALLDEPLANGASVVVSSSARGSTIELTAAEINDAANNVILAVTNRGTFRLASTLEQLDERSEWVADADKIEVNNP
;
A
#
# COMPACT_ATOMS: atom_id res chain seq x y z
N MET A 1 27.97 26.87 -16.48
CA MET A 1 27.94 25.90 -15.37
C MET A 1 27.42 24.58 -15.93
N LYS A 2 28.27 23.55 -15.94
CA LYS A 2 28.08 22.27 -16.62
C LYS A 2 27.34 21.30 -15.69
N LYS A 3 26.16 20.79 -16.06
CA LYS A 3 25.65 19.49 -15.63
C LYS A 3 24.63 18.96 -16.66
N LEU A 4 25.12 18.13 -17.58
CA LEU A 4 24.27 17.18 -18.31
C LEU A 4 24.96 15.82 -18.15
N LEU A 5 24.47 15.02 -17.23
CA LEU A 5 24.93 13.65 -16.99
C LEU A 5 23.77 12.74 -17.38
N LEU A 6 23.77 12.28 -18.63
CA LEU A 6 22.89 11.21 -19.08
C LEU A 6 23.61 9.89 -18.85
N LEU A 7 23.13 9.15 -17.85
CA LEU A 7 23.60 7.80 -17.53
C LEU A 7 22.64 6.81 -18.19
N LEU A 8 23.02 6.27 -19.35
CA LEU A 8 22.35 5.11 -19.96
C LEU A 8 22.96 3.83 -19.36
N ILE A 9 22.21 3.12 -18.52
CA ILE A 9 22.58 1.80 -18.01
C ILE A 9 21.98 0.72 -18.91
N MET A 10 22.84 -0.24 -19.24
CA MET A 10 22.66 -1.45 -20.04
C MET A 10 21.48 -2.32 -19.58
N ILE A 11 20.64 -2.73 -20.53
CA ILE A 11 19.74 -3.88 -20.38
C ILE A 11 20.47 -5.11 -20.92
N SER A 12 20.94 -5.98 -20.03
CA SER A 12 21.35 -7.35 -20.36
C SER A 12 20.13 -8.26 -20.37
N LEU A 13 19.79 -8.79 -21.54
CA LEU A 13 18.74 -9.79 -21.73
C LEU A 13 19.36 -11.19 -21.49
N ALA A 14 19.07 -11.80 -20.34
CA ALA A 14 19.41 -13.19 -20.08
C ALA A 14 18.27 -14.09 -20.56
N ALA A 15 18.54 -14.92 -21.57
CA ALA A 15 17.62 -15.94 -22.07
C ALA A 15 17.47 -17.07 -21.04
N CYS A 16 16.23 -17.38 -20.65
CA CYS A 16 15.88 -18.55 -19.86
C CYS A 16 15.80 -19.77 -20.80
N GLY A 17 16.80 -20.66 -20.72
CA GLY A 17 16.77 -21.97 -21.37
C GLY A 17 16.18 -23.01 -20.41
N GLY A 18 14.92 -23.39 -20.65
CA GLY A 18 14.25 -24.46 -19.92
C GLY A 18 14.17 -25.73 -20.76
N THR A 19 14.88 -26.78 -20.34
CA THR A 19 14.56 -28.17 -20.70
C THR A 19 14.76 -29.04 -19.47
N ALA A 20 13.67 -29.48 -18.85
CA ALA A 20 13.65 -30.58 -17.90
C ALA A 20 12.48 -31.51 -18.23
N GLN A 21 12.76 -32.78 -18.06
CA GLN A 21 12.12 -33.95 -18.64
C GLN A 21 11.43 -34.78 -17.54
N SER A 22 10.35 -35.46 -17.95
CA SER A 22 9.83 -36.73 -17.42
C SER A 22 9.10 -36.74 -16.06
N GLY A 23 7.89 -37.30 -16.09
CA GLY A 23 7.24 -37.87 -14.93
C GLY A 23 5.78 -38.26 -15.17
N ASN A 24 5.55 -39.52 -15.54
CA ASN A 24 4.24 -40.18 -15.53
C ASN A 24 3.62 -40.17 -14.12
N GLY A 25 2.30 -40.00 -14.02
CA GLY A 25 1.55 -40.18 -12.78
C GLY A 25 0.04 -40.18 -12.99
N SER A 26 -0.53 -41.37 -13.18
CA SER A 26 -1.99 -41.63 -13.10
C SER A 26 -2.57 -41.18 -11.75
N GLY A 27 -3.72 -40.54 -11.79
CA GLY A 27 -4.54 -40.29 -10.60
C GLY A 27 -5.96 -39.87 -10.98
N ASN A 28 -6.90 -40.82 -10.92
CA ASN A 28 -8.34 -40.56 -10.95
C ASN A 28 -8.71 -39.63 -9.78
N GLY A 29 -9.40 -38.52 -10.06
CA GLY A 29 -9.90 -37.59 -9.05
C GLY A 29 -11.24 -37.03 -9.50
N SER A 30 -12.29 -37.55 -8.88
CA SER A 30 -13.69 -37.20 -9.04
C SER A 30 -13.94 -35.70 -9.24
N GLY A 31 -14.70 -35.38 -10.29
CA GLY A 31 -15.40 -34.11 -10.38
C GLY A 31 -16.29 -33.95 -9.16
N ASN A 32 -16.05 -32.90 -8.38
CA ASN A 32 -16.92 -32.51 -7.30
C ASN A 32 -17.23 -31.02 -7.41
N GLY A 33 -18.52 -30.71 -7.45
CA GLY A 33 -19.06 -29.46 -6.93
C GLY A 33 -18.83 -28.22 -7.79
N GLY A 34 -19.68 -28.05 -8.80
CA GLY A 34 -20.19 -26.72 -9.11
C GLY A 34 -20.91 -26.17 -7.88
N GLY A 35 -20.17 -25.54 -6.98
CA GLY A 35 -20.69 -24.83 -5.83
C GLY A 35 -20.90 -23.37 -6.22
N GLY A 36 -22.07 -23.07 -6.77
CA GLY A 36 -22.56 -21.69 -6.86
C GLY A 36 -22.75 -21.13 -5.45
N GLY A 37 -21.68 -20.57 -4.90
CA GLY A 37 -21.69 -19.87 -3.61
C GLY A 37 -22.30 -18.49 -3.79
N ASN A 38 -23.62 -18.41 -3.76
CA ASN A 38 -24.36 -17.18 -3.49
C ASN A 38 -24.23 -16.90 -1.97
N GLY A 39 -23.06 -16.44 -1.54
CA GLY A 39 -22.72 -16.18 -0.15
C GLY A 39 -22.40 -14.70 0.04
N GLY A 40 -23.40 -13.93 0.44
CA GLY A 40 -23.24 -12.54 0.89
C GLY A 40 -22.51 -12.45 2.24
N GLY A 41 -21.29 -13.00 2.32
CA GLY A 41 -20.35 -12.66 3.37
C GLY A 41 -19.66 -11.37 2.96
N GLU A 42 -19.83 -10.30 3.73
CA GLU A 42 -19.02 -9.09 3.57
C GLU A 42 -17.56 -9.51 3.55
N ARG A 43 -16.89 -9.23 2.42
CA ARG A 43 -15.46 -9.50 2.26
C ARG A 43 -14.71 -8.76 3.37
N GLN A 44 -13.64 -9.38 3.85
CA GLN A 44 -12.69 -8.78 4.79
C GLN A 44 -11.31 -8.87 4.16
N ALA A 45 -10.39 -8.03 4.63
CA ALA A 45 -8.99 -8.11 4.26
C ALA A 45 -8.42 -9.49 4.60
N ALA A 46 -7.62 -10.06 3.70
CA ALA A 46 -6.86 -11.26 3.99
C ALA A 46 -5.75 -10.96 5.01
N ALA A 47 -5.22 -12.00 5.66
CA ALA A 47 -4.13 -11.83 6.60
C ALA A 47 -2.90 -11.20 5.91
N GLY A 48 -2.42 -10.08 6.45
CA GLY A 48 -1.29 -9.34 5.92
C GLY A 48 -1.65 -8.25 4.90
N GLU A 49 -2.92 -8.13 4.51
CA GLU A 49 -3.43 -6.97 3.77
C GLU A 49 -3.73 -5.82 4.72
N THR A 50 -3.59 -4.60 4.22
CA THR A 50 -4.18 -3.42 4.86
C THR A 50 -5.60 -3.25 4.35
N ALA A 51 -6.57 -3.16 5.26
CA ALA A 51 -7.97 -2.95 4.92
C ALA A 51 -8.24 -1.47 4.59
N LEU A 52 -8.93 -1.21 3.49
CA LEU A 52 -9.50 0.10 3.17
C LEU A 52 -11.01 0.08 3.41
N HIS A 53 -11.48 1.01 4.22
CA HIS A 53 -12.89 1.24 4.48
C HIS A 53 -13.29 2.66 4.06
N VAL A 54 -14.55 2.82 3.66
CA VAL A 54 -15.19 4.11 3.40
C VAL A 54 -16.51 4.15 4.17
N ASP A 55 -16.66 5.13 5.05
CA ASP A 55 -17.84 5.32 5.91
C ASP A 55 -18.23 4.04 6.68
N GLY A 56 -17.22 3.31 7.16
CA GLY A 56 -17.34 2.04 7.87
C GLY A 56 -17.46 0.80 6.97
N ALA A 57 -17.78 0.95 5.69
CA ALA A 57 -17.93 -0.16 4.76
C ALA A 57 -16.57 -0.61 4.22
N PHE A 58 -16.29 -1.92 4.27
CA PHE A 58 -15.09 -2.48 3.66
C PHE A 58 -15.13 -2.35 2.14
N VAL A 59 -14.09 -1.74 1.56
CA VAL A 59 -13.93 -1.59 0.12
C VAL A 59 -13.02 -2.68 -0.43
N THR A 60 -11.78 -2.74 0.07
CA THR A 60 -10.78 -3.70 -0.40
C THR A 60 -9.68 -3.91 0.63
N GLY A 61 -8.97 -5.03 0.52
CA GLY A 61 -7.66 -5.22 1.12
C GLY A 61 -6.58 -4.99 0.06
N PHE A 62 -5.40 -4.50 0.46
CA PHE A 62 -4.30 -4.28 -0.47
C PHE A 62 -2.94 -4.59 0.17
N THR A 63 -1.96 -4.91 -0.69
CA THR A 63 -0.56 -5.14 -0.33
C THR A 63 0.35 -4.23 -1.14
N ALA A 64 1.67 -4.28 -0.89
CA ALA A 64 2.66 -3.59 -1.72
C ALA A 64 2.58 -4.02 -3.20
N ASP A 65 2.28 -5.29 -3.47
CA ASP A 65 2.16 -5.80 -4.84
C ASP A 65 0.95 -5.21 -5.58
N SER A 66 -0.14 -4.91 -4.86
CA SER A 66 -1.31 -4.21 -5.40
C SER A 66 -0.97 -2.82 -5.92
N LEU A 67 0.10 -2.20 -5.41
CA LEU A 67 0.54 -0.84 -5.75
C LEU A 67 1.64 -0.81 -6.82
N ALA A 68 1.89 -1.92 -7.53
CA ALA A 68 2.96 -2.03 -8.51
C ALA A 68 2.90 -0.99 -9.65
N ASN A 69 1.70 -0.46 -9.96
CA ASN A 69 1.50 0.56 -10.97
C ASN A 69 1.39 1.99 -10.41
N VAL A 70 1.48 2.15 -9.08
CA VAL A 70 1.47 3.46 -8.42
C VAL A 70 2.92 3.93 -8.28
N ASN A 71 3.17 5.20 -8.61
CA ASN A 71 4.53 5.75 -8.54
C ASN A 71 5.01 5.80 -7.08
N GLN A 72 6.24 5.36 -6.87
CA GLN A 72 6.88 5.53 -5.58
C GLN A 72 7.39 6.96 -5.41
N HIS A 73 7.30 7.44 -4.17
CA HIS A 73 7.78 8.73 -3.71
C HIS A 73 8.86 8.54 -2.65
N THR A 74 9.79 9.50 -2.57
CA THR A 74 10.86 9.48 -1.57
C THR A 74 11.04 10.83 -0.95
N PHE A 75 11.31 10.86 0.36
CA PHE A 75 11.74 12.06 1.08
C PHE A 75 12.81 11.70 2.11
N GLN A 76 13.51 12.71 2.63
CA GLN A 76 14.49 12.53 3.69
C GLN A 76 13.85 12.88 5.04
N ASP A 77 13.86 11.95 6.01
CA ASP A 77 13.37 12.25 7.35
C ASP A 77 14.29 13.25 8.07
N SER A 78 13.71 14.16 8.86
CA SER A 78 14.43 15.22 9.57
C SER A 78 15.22 14.71 10.77
N GLU A 79 14.75 13.64 11.42
CA GLU A 79 15.30 13.11 12.67
C GLU A 79 16.67 12.43 12.46
N GLN A 80 16.76 11.53 11.49
CA GLN A 80 17.95 10.70 11.23
C GLN A 80 18.54 10.93 9.83
N GLY A 81 17.92 11.78 9.02
CA GLY A 81 18.37 12.06 7.66
C GLY A 81 18.27 10.83 6.75
N SER A 82 17.49 9.81 7.09
CA SER A 82 17.38 8.62 6.26
C SER A 82 16.35 8.84 5.15
N THR A 83 16.60 8.23 3.99
CA THR A 83 15.63 8.23 2.90
C THR A 83 14.48 7.31 3.25
N GLN A 84 13.27 7.88 3.24
CA GLN A 84 12.02 7.16 3.27
C GLN A 84 11.53 6.95 1.85
N GLN A 85 11.02 5.76 1.56
CA GLN A 85 10.50 5.37 0.24
C GLN A 85 9.20 4.61 0.40
N GLY A 86 8.20 4.96 -0.41
CA GLY A 86 6.87 4.38 -0.36
C GLY A 86 5.98 4.94 -1.45
N TRP A 87 4.67 4.89 -1.26
CA TRP A 87 3.69 5.52 -2.14
C TRP A 87 2.99 6.65 -1.42
N LEU A 88 2.71 7.77 -2.10
CA LEU A 88 1.88 8.81 -1.50
C LEU A 88 0.50 8.26 -1.18
N LEU A 89 0.00 8.54 0.02
CA LEU A 89 -1.32 8.08 0.44
C LEU A 89 -2.42 8.62 -0.50
N SER A 90 -2.27 9.84 -1.02
CA SER A 90 -3.16 10.42 -2.03
C SER A 90 -3.22 9.59 -3.31
N ASP A 91 -2.07 9.18 -3.85
CA ASP A 91 -1.99 8.35 -5.05
C ASP A 91 -2.54 6.94 -4.81
N VAL A 92 -2.28 6.38 -3.62
CA VAL A 92 -2.84 5.08 -3.21
C VAL A 92 -4.36 5.14 -3.13
N LEU A 93 -4.93 6.14 -2.46
CA LEU A 93 -6.37 6.31 -2.38
C LEU A 93 -6.99 6.56 -3.76
N THR A 94 -6.33 7.34 -4.61
CA THR A 94 -6.77 7.56 -6.00
C THR A 94 -6.76 6.27 -6.82
N ALA A 95 -5.83 5.36 -6.55
CA ALA A 95 -5.75 4.08 -7.26
C ALA A 95 -6.78 3.03 -6.77
N LEU A 96 -7.25 3.15 -5.52
CA LEU A 96 -8.10 2.14 -4.87
C LEU A 96 -9.57 2.56 -4.71
N LEU A 97 -9.86 3.86 -4.74
CA LEU A 97 -11.21 4.39 -4.65
C LEU A 97 -11.78 4.65 -6.05
N ASP A 98 -13.09 4.44 -6.20
CA ASP A 98 -13.81 4.77 -7.44
C ASP A 98 -13.94 6.29 -7.62
N GLU A 99 -14.01 7.04 -6.53
CA GLU A 99 -14.16 8.49 -6.50
C GLU A 99 -12.98 9.12 -5.73
N PRO A 100 -12.54 10.33 -6.14
CA PRO A 100 -11.49 11.04 -5.41
C PRO A 100 -11.94 11.41 -4.00
N LEU A 101 -10.97 11.58 -3.10
CA LEU A 101 -11.22 11.98 -1.72
C LEU A 101 -12.01 13.31 -1.68
N ALA A 102 -13.17 13.30 -1.01
CA ALA A 102 -14.02 14.47 -0.93
C ALA A 102 -13.33 15.63 -0.19
N ASN A 103 -13.62 16.86 -0.60
CA ASN A 103 -13.18 18.03 0.16
C ASN A 103 -13.76 17.99 1.57
N GLY A 104 -12.90 18.01 2.58
CA GLY A 104 -13.30 17.92 3.99
C GLY A 104 -13.44 16.50 4.53
N ALA A 105 -13.18 15.46 3.73
CA ALA A 105 -13.07 14.10 4.24
C ALA A 105 -11.91 13.97 5.24
N SER A 106 -12.07 13.09 6.22
CA SER A 106 -11.00 12.67 7.11
C SER A 106 -10.58 11.23 6.83
N VAL A 107 -9.30 10.93 7.03
CA VAL A 107 -8.72 9.62 6.80
C VAL A 107 -8.02 9.17 8.07
N VAL A 108 -8.47 8.07 8.64
CA VAL A 108 -7.88 7.47 9.83
C VAL A 108 -7.00 6.29 9.41
N VAL A 109 -5.73 6.33 9.80
CA VAL A 109 -4.78 5.22 9.58
C VAL A 109 -4.45 4.61 10.93
N SER A 110 -4.62 3.30 11.08
CA SER A 110 -4.42 2.61 12.35
C SER A 110 -3.64 1.31 12.23
N SER A 111 -3.01 0.93 13.34
CA SER A 111 -2.42 -0.38 13.57
C SER A 111 -3.04 -1.02 14.80
N SER A 112 -3.82 -2.08 14.59
CA SER A 112 -4.44 -2.83 15.70
C SER A 112 -3.40 -3.51 16.58
N ALA A 113 -2.29 -3.96 15.99
CA ALA A 113 -1.20 -4.64 16.71
C ALA A 113 -0.38 -3.71 17.61
N ARG A 114 -0.30 -2.41 17.25
CA ARG A 114 0.46 -1.40 18.00
C ARG A 114 -0.42 -0.51 18.86
N GLY A 115 -1.72 -0.45 18.59
CA GLY A 115 -2.64 0.50 19.22
C GLY A 115 -2.42 1.95 18.80
N SER A 116 -1.67 2.18 17.72
CA SER A 116 -1.43 3.51 17.16
C SER A 116 -2.50 3.85 16.13
N THR A 117 -2.92 5.11 16.11
CA THR A 117 -3.93 5.64 15.19
C THR A 117 -3.64 7.10 14.94
N ILE A 118 -3.89 7.56 13.73
CA ILE A 118 -3.81 8.99 13.39
C ILE A 118 -4.93 9.34 12.42
N GLU A 119 -5.46 10.55 12.58
CA GLU A 119 -6.44 11.13 11.67
C GLU A 119 -5.76 12.24 10.86
N LEU A 120 -5.99 12.22 9.55
CA LEU A 120 -5.48 13.17 8.57
C LEU A 120 -6.63 13.77 7.79
N THR A 121 -6.55 15.04 7.46
CA THR A 121 -7.51 15.69 6.56
C THR A 121 -7.17 15.40 5.11
N ALA A 122 -8.17 15.49 4.24
CA ALA A 122 -7.96 15.43 2.79
C ALA A 122 -6.97 16.49 2.28
N ALA A 123 -6.93 17.67 2.89
CA ALA A 123 -5.99 18.73 2.53
C ALA A 123 -4.54 18.34 2.84
N GLU A 124 -4.30 17.74 4.01
CA GLU A 124 -2.96 17.28 4.39
C GLU A 124 -2.46 16.14 3.50
N ILE A 125 -3.33 15.21 3.15
CA ILE A 125 -3.00 14.07 2.28
C ILE A 125 -2.71 14.51 0.84
N ASN A 126 -3.49 15.46 0.32
CA ASN A 126 -3.37 15.92 -1.06
C ASN A 126 -2.20 16.90 -1.29
N ASP A 127 -1.65 17.49 -0.23
CA ASP A 127 -0.44 18.30 -0.35
C ASP A 127 0.81 17.42 -0.39
N ALA A 128 1.40 17.28 -1.58
CA ALA A 128 2.61 16.51 -1.79
C ALA A 128 3.82 16.99 -0.94
N ALA A 129 3.82 18.24 -0.46
CA ALA A 129 4.87 18.77 0.42
C ALA A 129 4.84 18.12 1.81
N ASN A 130 3.71 17.54 2.21
CA ASN A 130 3.57 16.82 3.49
C ASN A 130 4.15 15.40 3.42
N ASN A 131 4.49 14.89 2.23
CA ASN A 131 5.11 13.59 2.03
C ASN A 131 4.40 12.45 2.79
N VAL A 132 3.07 12.46 2.85
CA VAL A 132 2.30 11.41 3.53
C VAL A 132 2.44 10.13 2.71
N ILE A 133 3.32 9.23 3.11
CA ILE A 133 3.60 7.99 2.38
C ILE A 133 3.25 6.73 3.18
N LEU A 134 2.89 5.69 2.45
CA LEU A 134 2.90 4.31 2.91
C LEU A 134 4.20 3.65 2.49
N ALA A 135 5.11 3.46 3.44
CA ALA A 135 6.39 2.77 3.24
C ALA A 135 6.28 1.30 3.67
N VAL A 136 6.92 0.39 2.93
CA VAL A 136 6.95 -1.04 3.31
C VAL A 136 7.96 -1.25 4.42
N THR A 137 7.55 -1.99 5.47
CA THR A 137 8.46 -2.42 6.53
C THR A 137 9.17 -3.73 6.15
N ASN A 138 10.22 -4.09 6.89
CA ASN A 138 10.92 -5.37 6.70
C ASN A 138 10.03 -6.62 6.92
N ARG A 139 8.82 -6.44 7.46
CA ARG A 139 7.83 -7.52 7.65
C ARG A 139 6.78 -7.59 6.53
N GLY A 140 6.86 -6.72 5.52
CA GLY A 140 5.89 -6.66 4.43
C GLY A 140 4.60 -5.91 4.76
N THR A 141 4.48 -5.34 5.97
CA THR A 141 3.38 -4.44 6.35
C THR A 141 3.69 -3.01 5.93
N PHE A 142 2.68 -2.14 5.91
CA PHE A 142 2.89 -0.71 5.71
C PHE A 142 3.22 0.03 7.01
N ARG A 143 3.96 1.12 6.86
CA ARG A 143 4.15 2.16 7.86
C ARG A 143 3.77 3.50 7.24
N LEU A 144 2.97 4.27 7.96
CA LEU A 144 2.71 5.67 7.62
C LEU A 144 3.87 6.54 8.11
N ALA A 145 4.43 7.35 7.23
CA ALA A 145 5.44 8.36 7.54
C ALA A 145 5.11 9.66 6.78
N SER A 146 5.51 10.80 7.33
CA SER A 146 5.21 12.11 6.75
C SER A 146 6.22 13.15 7.26
N THR A 147 6.14 14.36 6.72
CA THR A 147 6.81 15.56 7.25
C THR A 147 5.85 16.50 8.01
N LEU A 148 4.62 16.06 8.26
CA LEU A 148 3.67 16.76 9.13
C LEU A 148 4.20 16.77 10.57
N GLU A 149 3.93 17.84 11.33
CA GLU A 149 4.38 18.01 12.73
C GLU A 149 3.94 16.87 13.67
N GLN A 150 2.84 16.17 13.36
CA GLN A 150 2.35 15.03 14.13
C GLN A 150 2.89 13.67 13.66
N LEU A 151 3.81 13.68 12.69
CA LEU A 151 4.44 12.51 12.07
C LEU A 151 5.91 12.79 11.70
N ASP A 152 6.52 13.87 12.20
CA ASP A 152 7.87 14.26 11.81
C ASP A 152 8.94 13.50 12.60
N GLU A 153 8.56 12.92 13.74
CA GLU A 153 9.35 11.97 14.51
C GLU A 153 8.98 10.51 14.21
N ARG A 154 9.98 9.62 14.24
CA ARG A 154 9.76 8.18 13.98
C ARG A 154 8.90 7.48 15.03
N SER A 155 8.85 8.04 16.24
CA SER A 155 8.04 7.55 17.35
C SER A 155 6.53 7.72 17.09
N GLU A 156 6.16 8.70 16.25
CA GLU A 156 4.78 9.06 15.92
C GLU A 156 4.23 8.31 14.71
N TRP A 157 5.13 7.71 13.92
CA TRP A 157 4.75 6.93 12.74
C TRP A 157 3.85 5.75 13.08
N VAL A 158 2.81 5.55 12.28
CA VAL A 158 1.92 4.38 12.39
C VAL A 158 2.59 3.20 11.70
N ALA A 159 3.40 2.46 12.45
CA ALA A 159 3.99 1.19 11.99
C ALA A 159 2.97 0.05 11.99
N ASP A 160 3.11 -0.88 11.02
CA ASP A 160 2.19 -2.01 10.85
C ASP A 160 0.74 -1.58 10.67
N ALA A 161 0.52 -0.57 9.83
CA ALA A 161 -0.80 -0.09 9.48
C ALA A 161 -1.60 -1.24 8.84
N ASP A 162 -2.71 -1.61 9.47
CA ASP A 162 -3.58 -2.71 9.05
C ASP A 162 -4.98 -2.23 8.64
N LYS A 163 -5.32 -0.96 8.93
CA LYS A 163 -6.57 -0.34 8.49
C LYS A 163 -6.38 1.12 8.09
N ILE A 164 -7.05 1.50 7.01
CA ILE A 164 -7.30 2.87 6.55
C ILE A 164 -8.81 3.06 6.44
N GLU A 165 -9.34 4.09 7.09
CA GLU A 165 -10.75 4.46 7.09
C GLU A 165 -10.89 5.85 6.47
N VAL A 166 -11.74 5.98 5.46
CA VAL A 166 -12.10 7.28 4.87
C VAL A 166 -13.50 7.65 5.35
N ASN A 167 -13.63 8.80 6.01
CA ASN A 167 -14.91 9.35 6.44
C ASN A 167 -15.25 10.56 5.57
N ASN A 168 -16.35 10.46 4.83
CA ASN A 168 -16.86 11.57 4.03
C ASN A 168 -17.66 12.55 4.93
N PRO A 169 -17.71 13.84 4.57
CA PRO A 169 -18.43 14.87 5.33
C PRO A 169 -19.96 14.74 5.29
#